data_AF-W7BJ45-F1
#
_entry.id   AF-W7BJ45-F1
#
_cell.length_a   1.000
_cell.length_b   1.000
_cell.length_c   1.000
_cell.angle_alpha   90.00
_cell.angle_beta   90.00
_cell.angle_gamma   90.00
#
_symmetry.space_group_name_H-M   'P 1'
#
loop_
_entity.id
_entity.type
_entity.pdbx_description
1 polymer ?
#
loop_
_entity_poly.entity_id
_entity_poly.type
_entity_poly.pdbx_seq_one_letter_code
_entity_poly.pdbx_strand_id
1 'polypeptide(L)' 'YNQVYSWVQKYQASGEGALQDRRGRSKHKEELTETDLLTLRIKELEAQNERLEIENAIAKKLQEIEQKYQDFH' A
#
# COMPACT_ATOMS: atom_id res chain seq x y z
N TYR A 1 19.82 -37.86 -16.72
CA TYR A 1 18.76 -38.33 -15.81
C TYR A 1 18.60 -37.53 -14.50
N ASN A 2 19.49 -36.58 -14.17
CA ASN A 2 19.43 -35.87 -12.87
C ASN A 2 18.37 -34.76 -12.75
N GLN A 3 17.90 -34.19 -13.88
CA GLN A 3 16.93 -33.09 -13.85
C GLN A 3 15.51 -33.57 -13.48
N VAL A 4 15.10 -34.74 -13.99
CA VAL A 4 13.78 -35.31 -13.73
C VAL A 4 13.61 -35.65 -12.24
N TYR A 5 14.63 -36.19 -11.59
CA TYR A 5 14.60 -36.47 -10.15
C TYR A 5 14.41 -35.19 -9.32
N SER A 6 15.10 -34.11 -9.70
CA SER A 6 14.98 -32.82 -9.01
C SER A 6 13.57 -32.21 -9.13
N TRP A 7 12.90 -32.43 -10.25
CA TRP A 7 11.51 -31.99 -10.48
C TRP A 7 10.52 -32.79 -9.65
N VAL A 8 10.70 -34.11 -9.55
CA VAL A 8 9.85 -34.97 -8.73
C VAL A 8 9.96 -34.59 -7.25
N GLN A 9 11.17 -34.35 -6.74
CA GLN A 9 11.35 -33.91 -5.35
C GLN A 9 10.73 -32.53 -5.09
N LYS A 10 10.90 -31.56 -6.00
CA LYS A 10 10.32 -30.21 -5.87
C LYS A 10 8.79 -30.24 -5.91
N TYR A 11 8.22 -31.07 -6.78
CA TYR A 11 6.77 -31.30 -6.85
C TYR A 11 6.23 -31.87 -5.54
N GLN A 12 6.89 -32.90 -5.00
CA GLN A 12 6.46 -33.52 -3.76
C GLN A 12 6.56 -32.59 -2.55
N ALA A 13 7.55 -31.69 -2.51
CA ALA A 13 7.77 -30.78 -1.40
C ALA A 13 6.85 -29.54 -1.40
N SER A 14 6.42 -29.05 -2.58
CA SER A 14 5.77 -27.74 -2.69
C SER A 14 4.71 -27.64 -3.78
N GLY A 15 4.29 -28.78 -4.34
CA GLY A 15 3.24 -28.86 -5.35
C GLY A 15 3.64 -28.25 -6.70
N GLU A 16 2.64 -27.99 -7.54
CA GLU A 16 2.80 -27.54 -8.93
C GLU A 16 3.51 -26.18 -9.06
N GLY A 17 3.35 -25.28 -8.06
CA GLY A 17 3.94 -23.94 -8.06
C GLY A 17 5.48 -23.91 -7.96
N ALA A 18 6.11 -24.98 -7.49
CA ALA A 18 7.57 -25.06 -7.34
C ALA A 18 8.32 -25.45 -8.62
N LEU A 19 7.60 -25.81 -9.68
CA LEU A 19 8.16 -26.10 -11.01
C LEU A 19 8.16 -24.90 -11.96
N GLN A 20 7.66 -23.75 -11.52
CA GLN A 20 7.56 -22.57 -12.38
C GLN A 20 8.95 -21.96 -12.64
N ASP A 21 9.44 -22.07 -13.88
CA ASP A 21 10.74 -21.51 -14.31
C ASP A 21 10.65 -19.98 -14.41
N ARG A 22 11.34 -19.27 -13.51
CA ARG A 22 11.32 -17.80 -13.38
C ARG A 22 12.52 -17.12 -14.05
N ARG A 23 12.87 -17.52 -15.26
CA ARG A 23 13.94 -16.84 -16.02
C ARG A 23 13.37 -15.76 -16.94
N GLY A 24 13.85 -14.53 -16.75
CA GLY A 24 13.77 -13.44 -17.74
C GLY A 24 12.40 -12.76 -17.94
N ARG A 25 11.44 -12.88 -17.02
CA ARG A 25 10.14 -12.18 -17.14
C ARG A 25 9.77 -11.45 -15.86
N SER A 26 9.32 -10.22 -16.07
CA SER A 26 8.87 -9.20 -15.13
C SER A 26 8.01 -9.76 -14.00
N LYS A 27 8.24 -9.21 -12.80
CA LYS A 27 7.59 -9.50 -11.51
C LYS A 27 6.19 -10.07 -11.68
N HIS A 28 6.03 -11.33 -11.26
CA HIS A 28 4.75 -12.02 -11.30
C HIS A 28 3.77 -11.34 -10.33
N LYS A 29 2.49 -11.25 -10.70
CA LYS A 29 1.40 -10.60 -9.94
C LYS A 29 1.12 -11.16 -8.52
N GLU A 30 1.95 -12.06 -8.02
CA GLU A 30 2.00 -12.50 -6.61
C GLU A 30 2.92 -11.61 -5.76
N GLU A 31 3.71 -10.73 -6.39
CA GLU A 31 4.66 -9.79 -5.77
C GLU A 31 4.05 -8.39 -5.59
N LEU A 32 2.91 -8.28 -4.91
CA LEU A 32 2.72 -7.10 -4.07
C LEU A 32 3.07 -7.59 -2.67
N THR A 33 4.36 -7.52 -2.33
CA THR A 33 4.82 -7.92 -1.00
C THR A 33 4.05 -7.11 0.04
N GLU A 34 3.87 -7.63 1.26
CA GLU A 34 3.15 -6.92 2.33
C GLU A 34 3.63 -5.46 2.49
N THR A 35 4.92 -5.22 2.20
CA THR A 35 5.54 -3.89 2.13
C THR A 35 4.91 -2.95 1.11
N ASP A 36 4.56 -3.43 -0.07
CA ASP A 36 3.99 -2.62 -1.15
C ASP A 36 2.54 -2.24 -0.84
N LEU A 37 1.77 -3.17 -0.26
CA LEU A 37 0.44 -2.90 0.29
C LEU A 37 0.50 -1.87 1.43
N LEU A 38 1.45 -2.02 2.34
CA LEU A 38 1.67 -1.06 3.43
C LEU A 38 2.06 0.32 2.89
N THR A 39 2.90 0.39 1.86
CA THR A 39 3.30 1.66 1.24
C THR A 39 2.11 2.35 0.59
N LEU A 40 1.24 1.61 -0.10
CA LEU A 40 0.00 2.16 -0.64
C LEU A 40 -0.94 2.66 0.47
N ARG A 41 -1.05 1.92 1.57
CA ARG A 41 -1.88 2.32 2.71
C ARG A 41 -1.34 3.56 3.41
N ILE A 42 -0.02 3.69 3.56
CA ILE A 42 0.62 4.89 4.11
C ILE A 42 0.29 6.10 3.23
N LYS A 43 0.48 5.98 1.91
CA LYS A 43 0.17 7.06 0.97
C LYS A 43 -1.30 7.49 1.00
N GLU A 44 -2.21 6.52 1.14
CA GLU A 44 -3.64 6.80 1.30
C GLU A 44 -3.94 7.57 2.59
N LEU A 45 -3.35 7.13 3.72
CA LEU A 45 -3.51 7.78 5.01
C LEU A 45 -2.90 9.19 5.04
N GLU A 46 -1.75 9.39 4.41
CA GLU A 46 -1.12 10.71 4.26
C GLU A 46 -2.04 11.68 3.51
N ALA A 47 -2.64 11.24 2.40
CA ALA A 47 -3.57 12.06 1.64
C ALA A 47 -4.85 12.40 2.43
N GLN A 48 -5.32 11.49 3.29
CA GLN A 48 -6.46 11.75 4.18
C GLN A 48 -6.08 12.76 5.27
N ASN A 49 -4.90 12.61 5.87
CA ASN A 49 -4.40 13.55 6.87
C ASN A 49 -4.24 14.95 6.29
N GLU A 50 -3.66 15.10 5.11
CA GLU A 50 -3.50 16.41 4.44
C GLU A 50 -4.87 17.08 4.21
N ARG A 51 -5.88 16.32 3.76
CA ARG A 51 -7.24 16.84 3.62
C ARG A 51 -7.82 17.31 4.94
N LEU A 52 -7.69 16.51 6.00
CA LEU A 52 -8.18 16.87 7.34
C LEU A 52 -7.46 18.08 7.92
N GLU A 53 -6.15 18.23 7.68
CA GLU A 53 -5.40 19.41 8.10
C GLU A 53 -5.92 20.69 7.44
N ILE A 54 -6.23 20.63 6.14
CA ILE A 54 -6.82 21.75 5.41
C ILE A 54 -8.22 22.07 5.95
N GLU A 55 -9.08 21.07 6.14
CA GLU A 55 -10.42 21.26 6.70
C GLU A 55 -10.36 21.90 8.10
N ASN A 56 -9.45 21.44 8.95
CA ASN A 56 -9.22 22.01 10.27
C ASN A 56 -8.70 23.45 10.21
N ALA A 57 -7.80 23.76 9.27
CA ALA A 57 -7.29 25.11 9.09
C ALA A 57 -8.40 26.08 8.65
N ILE A 58 -9.26 25.64 7.73
CA ILE A 58 -10.43 26.41 7.28
C ILE A 58 -11.40 26.63 8.45
N ALA A 59 -11.72 25.58 9.20
CA ALA A 59 -12.61 25.66 10.36
C ALA A 59 -12.09 26.65 11.42
N LYS A 60 -10.80 26.62 11.73
CA LYS A 60 -10.16 27.59 12.64
C LYS A 60 -10.28 29.03 12.12
N LYS A 61 -10.02 29.24 10.83
CA LYS A 61 -10.14 30.58 10.22
C LYS A 61 -11.57 31.11 10.26
N LEU A 62 -12.56 30.23 10.05
CA LEU A 62 -13.96 30.60 10.19
C LEU A 62 -14.29 31.02 11.63
N GLN A 63 -13.86 30.24 12.62
CA GLN A 63 -14.03 30.58 14.03
C GLN A 63 -13.39 31.93 14.40
N GLU A 64 -12.16 32.21 13.94
CA GLU A 64 -11.50 33.49 14.17
C GLU A 64 -12.30 34.66 13.59
N ILE A 65 -12.91 34.48 12.43
CA ILE A 65 -13.74 35.50 11.78
C ILE A 65 -15.03 35.71 12.59
N GLU A 66 -15.73 34.64 12.96
CA GLU A 66 -16.94 34.71 13.78
C GLU A 66 -16.68 35.40 15.13
N GLN A 67 -15.57 35.07 15.80
CA GLN A 67 -15.16 35.74 17.03
C GLN A 67 -14.96 37.24 16.82
N LYS A 68 -14.23 37.64 15.78
CA LYS A 68 -14.05 39.08 15.45
C LYS A 68 -15.37 39.78 15.17
N TYR A 69 -16.32 39.11 14.51
CA TYR A 69 -17.65 39.67 14.28
C TYR A 69 -18.45 39.82 15.57
N GLN A 70 -18.39 38.84 16.48
CA GLN A 70 -19.03 38.92 17.80
C GLN A 70 -18.41 40.01 18.67
N ASP A 71 -17.09 40.15 18.68
CA ASP A 71 -16.38 41.18 19.44
C ASP A 71 -16.66 42.61 18.94
N PHE A 72 -17.20 42.75 17.72
CA PHE A 72 -17.51 44.05 17.09
C PHE A 72 -18.96 44.51 17.36
N HIS A 73 -19.80 43.70 17.97
CA HIS A 73 -21.19 44.02 18.35
C HIS A 73 -21.34 44.12 19.86
#